data_AF-A0A519ZZ74-F1
#
_entry.id   AF-A0A519ZZ74-F1
#
_cell.length_a   1.000
_cell.length_b   1.000
_cell.length_c   1.000
_cell.angle_alpha   90.00
_cell.angle_beta   90.00
_cell.angle_gamma   90.00
#
_symmetry.space_group_name_H-M   'P 1'
#
loop_
_entity.id
_entity.type
_entity.pdbx_description
1 polymer ?
#
loop_
_entity_poly.entity_id
_entity_poly.type
_entity_poly.pdbx_seq_one_letter_code
_entity_poly.pdbx_strand_id
1 'polypeptide(L)'
;MTQFPSSSTLKTKTHFEILDGLRGIAALGVVIFHFIEMYTPHPDDLIAHAYLAVDFFFCLSGFVVAYAYDDRLPQMGLKTFFKQRLIRLHPLVVLGTILGVLGFIFDPFGNQWEAFSGWKMVLLFFASI
;
A
#
# COMPACT_ATOMS: atom_id res chain seq x y z
N MET A 1 30.21 -48.41 2.77
CA MET A 1 29.47 -47.59 3.74
C MET A 1 29.61 -46.13 3.32
N THR A 2 28.74 -45.65 2.43
CA THR A 2 28.77 -44.26 1.92
C THR A 2 27.67 -43.48 2.63
N GLN A 3 28.04 -42.56 3.51
CA GLN A 3 27.09 -41.65 4.16
C GLN A 3 26.74 -40.52 3.19
N PHE A 4 25.43 -40.31 2.98
CA PHE A 4 24.92 -39.17 2.22
C PHE A 4 24.95 -37.91 3.09
N PRO A 5 25.32 -36.73 2.54
CA PRO A 5 25.36 -35.49 3.30
C PRO A 5 23.95 -35.05 3.69
N SER A 6 23.75 -34.79 4.99
CA SER A 6 22.53 -34.26 5.56
C SER A 6 22.22 -32.90 4.96
N SER A 7 21.20 -32.80 4.11
CA SER A 7 20.72 -31.54 3.56
C SER A 7 20.23 -30.64 4.70
N SER A 8 21.00 -29.61 5.04
CA SER A 8 20.64 -28.60 6.03
C SER A 8 19.39 -27.85 5.58
N THR A 9 18.25 -28.19 6.16
CA THR A 9 16.97 -27.50 5.95
C THR A 9 17.14 -26.05 6.38
N LEU A 10 17.13 -25.12 5.42
CA LEU A 10 17.20 -23.68 5.69
C LEU A 10 15.97 -23.29 6.52
N LYS A 11 16.17 -23.02 7.81
CA LYS A 11 15.11 -22.64 8.76
C LYS A 11 14.54 -21.28 8.33
N THR A 12 13.38 -21.29 7.69
CA THR A 12 12.64 -20.08 7.35
C THR A 12 12.07 -19.46 8.63
N LYS A 13 12.20 -18.14 8.82
CA LYS A 13 11.61 -17.46 9.98
C LYS A 13 10.10 -17.71 10.02
N THR A 14 9.55 -17.86 11.22
CA THR A 14 8.11 -18.04 11.43
C THR A 14 7.35 -16.84 10.87
N HIS A 15 6.42 -17.12 9.96
CA HIS A 15 5.52 -16.13 9.38
C HIS A 15 4.35 -15.89 10.34
N PHE A 16 4.00 -14.64 10.58
CA PHE A 16 2.90 -14.30 11.49
C PHE A 16 1.57 -14.16 10.75
N GLU A 17 0.86 -15.27 10.57
CA GLU A 17 -0.44 -15.30 9.87
C GLU A 17 -1.48 -14.40 10.53
N ILE A 18 -1.50 -14.34 11.87
CA ILE A 18 -2.39 -13.47 12.64
C ILE A 18 -2.18 -12.00 12.27
N LEU A 19 -0.93 -11.60 12.06
CA LEU A 19 -0.59 -10.21 11.78
C LEU A 19 -0.95 -9.80 10.35
N ASP A 20 -0.89 -10.76 9.43
CA ASP A 20 -1.42 -10.57 8.08
C ASP A 20 -2.94 -10.54 8.04
N GLY A 21 -3.62 -11.38 8.84
CA GLY A 21 -5.07 -11.31 9.03
C GLY A 21 -5.52 -9.95 9.59
N LEU A 22 -4.79 -9.44 10.57
CA LEU A 22 -5.07 -8.15 11.20
C LEU A 22 -4.87 -6.97 10.24
N ARG A 23 -3.87 -7.04 9.35
CA ARG A 23 -3.73 -6.09 8.24
C ARG A 23 -4.89 -6.17 7.25
N GLY A 24 -5.37 -7.37 6.96
CA GLY A 24 -6.54 -7.57 6.10
C GLY A 24 -7.78 -6.90 6.67
N ILE A 25 -8.04 -7.06 7.97
CA ILE A 25 -9.14 -6.39 8.67
C ILE A 25 -8.97 -4.87 8.61
N ALA A 26 -7.77 -4.36 8.87
CA ALA A 26 -7.49 -2.93 8.79
C ALA A 26 -7.72 -2.37 7.37
N ALA A 27 -7.23 -3.07 6.34
CA ALA A 27 -7.41 -2.68 4.94
C ALA A 27 -8.89 -2.70 4.53
N LEU A 28 -9.66 -3.70 4.97
CA LEU A 28 -11.10 -3.75 4.73
C LEU A 28 -11.82 -2.57 5.40
N GLY A 29 -11.43 -2.21 6.62
CA GLY A 29 -11.93 -1.02 7.30
C GLY A 29 -11.69 0.26 6.50
N VAL A 30 -10.49 0.42 5.92
CA VAL A 30 -10.15 1.58 5.07
C VAL A 30 -11.00 1.63 3.79
N VAL A 31 -11.26 0.47 3.17
CA VAL A 31 -12.14 0.40 1.99
C VAL A 31 -13.57 0.80 2.34
N ILE A 32 -14.13 0.20 3.40
CA ILE A 32 -15.50 0.52 3.87
C ILE A 32 -15.62 2.01 4.20
N PHE A 33 -14.61 2.59 4.85
CA PHE A 33 -14.56 4.02 5.13
C PHE A 33 -14.68 4.88 3.86
N HIS A 34 -13.86 4.63 2.83
CA HIS A 34 -13.91 5.40 1.59
C HIS A 34 -15.25 5.25 0.87
N PHE A 35 -15.89 4.07 0.93
CA PHE A 35 -17.24 3.87 0.37
C PHE A 35 -18.30 4.72 1.10
N ILE A 36 -18.22 4.82 2.44
CA ILE A 36 -19.17 5.62 3.21
C ILE A 36 -18.92 7.12 2.99
N GLU A 37 -17.66 7.55 2.96
CA GLU A 37 -17.29 8.95 2.66
C GLU A 37 -17.77 9.39 1.27
N MET A 38 -17.70 8.51 0.27
CA MET A 38 -18.22 8.80 -1.07
C MET A 38 -19.75 8.98 -1.11
N TYR A 39 -20.48 8.28 -0.25
CA TYR A 39 -21.96 8.29 -0.24
C TYR A 39 -22.55 9.33 0.72
N THR A 40 -21.86 9.64 1.82
CA THR A 40 -22.35 10.50 2.89
C THR A 40 -21.43 11.71 3.07
N PRO A 41 -21.82 12.93 2.65
CA PRO A 41 -20.97 14.11 2.72
C PRO A 41 -20.59 14.54 4.14
N HIS A 42 -21.36 14.12 5.16
CA HIS A 42 -21.15 14.44 6.58
C HIS A 42 -21.27 13.14 7.39
N PRO A 43 -20.24 12.29 7.38
CA PRO A 43 -20.30 11.06 8.14
C PRO A 43 -20.19 11.39 9.65
N ASP A 44 -20.99 10.71 10.47
CA ASP A 44 -21.02 10.90 11.93
C ASP A 44 -19.62 10.79 12.57
N ASP A 45 -19.43 11.34 13.78
CA ASP A 45 -18.14 11.38 14.52
C ASP A 45 -17.38 10.04 14.59
N LEU A 46 -18.08 8.91 14.47
CA LEU A 46 -17.47 7.57 14.44
C LEU A 46 -16.59 7.32 13.21
N ILE A 47 -16.91 7.94 12.08
CA ILE A 47 -16.19 7.79 10.82
C ILE A 47 -15.04 8.79 10.74
N ALA A 48 -15.14 9.95 11.39
CA ALA A 48 -14.06 10.94 11.46
C ALA A 48 -12.74 10.37 12.01
N HIS A 49 -12.80 9.32 12.83
CA HIS A 49 -11.63 8.68 13.44
C HIS A 49 -11.03 7.54 12.59
N ALA A 50 -11.56 7.26 11.40
CA ALA A 50 -11.10 6.14 10.59
C ALA A 50 -9.65 6.26 10.08
N TYR A 51 -9.04 7.44 10.17
CA TYR A 51 -7.59 7.60 9.96
C TYR A 51 -6.77 6.66 10.86
N LEU A 52 -7.28 6.31 12.05
CA LEU A 52 -6.64 5.36 12.96
C LEU A 52 -6.49 3.96 12.35
N ALA A 53 -7.39 3.54 11.47
CA ALA A 53 -7.28 2.25 10.77
C ALA A 53 -6.07 2.23 9.82
N VAL A 54 -5.80 3.36 9.17
CA VAL A 54 -4.64 3.55 8.29
C VAL A 54 -3.34 3.55 9.11
N ASP A 55 -3.31 4.31 10.20
CA ASP A 55 -2.15 4.34 11.12
C ASP A 55 -1.84 2.95 11.66
N PHE A 56 -2.87 2.21 12.07
CA PHE A 56 -2.75 0.84 12.53
C PHE A 56 -2.20 -0.11 11.45
N PHE A 57 -2.73 -0.04 10.23
CA PHE A 57 -2.24 -0.80 9.09
C PHE A 57 -0.74 -0.53 8.82
N PHE A 58 -0.32 0.74 8.88
CA PHE A 58 1.07 1.11 8.67
C PHE A 58 1.98 0.67 9.82
N CYS A 59 1.55 0.78 11.07
CA CYS A 59 2.30 0.28 12.23
C CYS A 59 2.54 -1.24 12.14
N LEU A 60 1.51 -2.03 11.82
CA LEU A 60 1.65 -3.48 11.59
C LEU A 60 2.53 -3.77 10.37
N SER A 61 2.40 -2.97 9.31
CA SER A 61 3.25 -3.05 8.11
C SER A 61 4.73 -2.86 8.43
N GLY A 62 5.06 -1.85 9.23
CA GLY A 62 6.41 -1.57 9.72
C GLY A 62 6.97 -2.71 10.57
N PHE A 63 6.17 -3.23 11.51
CA PHE A 63 6.60 -4.30 12.41
C PHE A 63 7.02 -5.58 11.69
N VAL A 64 6.19 -6.16 10.80
CA VAL A 64 6.60 -7.41 10.09
C VAL A 64 7.78 -7.16 9.19
N VAL A 65 7.89 -5.97 8.60
CA VAL A 65 9.03 -5.62 7.76
C VAL A 65 10.30 -5.60 8.59
N ALA A 66 10.29 -4.95 9.76
CA ALA A 66 11.42 -4.97 10.67
C ALA A 66 11.77 -6.40 11.09
N TYR A 67 10.79 -7.20 11.52
CA TYR A 67 11.00 -8.59 11.93
C TYR A 67 11.56 -9.49 10.81
N ALA A 68 11.03 -9.37 9.60
CA ALA A 68 11.43 -10.18 8.45
C ALA A 68 12.82 -9.81 7.93
N TYR A 69 13.20 -8.54 8.02
CA TYR A 69 14.47 -8.02 7.50
C TYR A 69 15.54 -7.80 8.58
N ASP A 70 15.25 -8.03 9.86
CA ASP A 70 16.17 -7.80 10.98
C ASP A 70 17.59 -8.36 10.73
N ASP A 71 17.69 -9.66 10.42
CA ASP A 71 18.97 -10.32 10.16
C ASP A 71 19.52 -10.07 8.75
N ARG A 72 18.66 -9.68 7.80
CA ARG A 72 19.00 -9.54 6.37
C ARG A 72 19.43 -8.13 6.00
N LEU A 73 18.99 -7.12 6.75
CA LEU A 73 19.27 -5.71 6.47
C LEU A 73 20.77 -5.38 6.56
N PRO A 74 21.55 -5.90 7.54
CA PRO A 74 23.00 -5.70 7.57
C PRO A 74 23.72 -6.33 6.36
N GLN A 75 23.16 -7.40 5.80
CA GLN A 75 23.76 -8.17 4.70
C GLN A 75 23.39 -7.60 3.32
N MET A 76 22.16 -7.09 3.15
CA MET A 76 21.67 -6.53 1.89
C MET A 76 21.95 -5.03 1.73
N GLY A 77 22.08 -4.30 2.84
CA GLY A 77 22.20 -2.85 2.86
C GLY A 77 20.88 -2.10 2.58
N LEU A 78 20.77 -0.89 3.13
CA LEU A 78 19.56 -0.06 3.05
C LEU A 78 19.13 0.27 1.61
N LYS A 79 20.09 0.53 0.71
CA LYS A 79 19.80 0.86 -0.70
C LYS A 79 19.05 -0.26 -1.42
N THR A 80 19.47 -1.50 -1.21
CA THR A 80 18.85 -2.68 -1.83
C THR A 80 17.46 -2.92 -1.26
N PHE A 81 17.29 -2.75 0.05
CA PHE A 81 15.99 -2.84 0.72
C PHE A 81 14.98 -1.82 0.18
N PHE A 82 15.37 -0.54 0.10
CA PHE A 82 14.50 0.51 -0.45
C PHE A 82 14.18 0.28 -1.93
N LYS A 83 15.16 -0.16 -2.73
CA LYS A 83 14.94 -0.48 -4.15
C LYS A 83 13.90 -1.59 -4.34
N GLN A 84 13.99 -2.68 -3.58
CA GLN A 84 13.01 -3.78 -3.66
C GLN A 84 11.61 -3.33 -3.25
N ARG A 85 11.52 -2.47 -2.23
CA ARG A 85 10.24 -1.94 -1.76
C ARG A 85 9.61 -0.99 -2.78
N LEU A 86 10.41 -0.12 -3.39
CA LEU A 86 9.98 0.78 -4.46
C LEU A 86 9.46 0.01 -5.69
N ILE A 87 10.19 -1.01 -6.15
CA ILE A 87 9.76 -1.84 -7.29
C ILE A 87 8.43 -2.54 -7.02
N ARG A 88 8.11 -2.86 -5.76
CA ARG A 88 6.84 -3.49 -5.39
C ARG A 88 5.68 -2.50 -5.22
N LEU A 89 5.95 -1.28 -4.74
CA LEU A 89 4.93 -0.24 -4.52
C LEU A 89 4.59 0.54 -5.80
N HIS A 90 5.59 0.83 -6.64
CA HIS A 90 5.43 1.63 -7.86
C HIS A 90 4.39 1.07 -8.85
N PRO A 91 4.25 -0.26 -9.08
CA PRO A 91 3.18 -0.80 -9.93
C PRO A 91 1.79 -0.41 -9.43
N LEU A 92 1.58 -0.41 -8.11
CA LEU A 92 0.30 -0.01 -7.53
C LEU A 92 0.07 1.50 -7.68
N VAL A 93 1.11 2.32 -7.52
CA VAL A 93 1.03 3.77 -7.74
C VAL A 93 0.63 4.06 -9.19
N VAL A 94 1.32 3.47 -10.16
CA VAL A 94 1.03 3.67 -11.59
C VAL A 94 -0.40 3.24 -11.91
N LEU A 95 -0.86 2.09 -11.42
CA LEU A 95 -2.25 1.64 -11.61
C LEU A 95 -3.23 2.62 -10.98
N GLY A 96 -2.98 3.08 -9.76
CA GLY A 96 -3.81 4.07 -9.07
C GLY A 96 -3.88 5.38 -9.84
N THR A 97 -2.75 5.89 -10.34
CA THR A 97 -2.72 7.11 -11.14
C THR A 97 -3.46 6.95 -12.47
N ILE A 98 -3.29 5.81 -13.16
CA ILE A 98 -4.04 5.53 -14.41
C ILE A 98 -5.54 5.49 -14.12
N LEU A 99 -5.97 4.74 -13.09
CA LEU A 99 -7.39 4.65 -12.72
C LEU A 99 -7.94 6.01 -12.28
N GLY A 100 -7.17 6.82 -11.56
CA GLY A 100 -7.54 8.18 -11.17
C GLY A 100 -7.71 9.12 -12.36
N VAL A 101 -6.80 9.07 -13.34
CA VAL A 101 -6.92 9.83 -14.59
C VAL A 101 -8.12 9.38 -15.41
N LEU A 102 -8.34 8.06 -15.53
CA LEU A 102 -9.52 7.54 -16.22
C LEU A 102 -10.80 8.00 -15.51
N GLY A 103 -10.87 7.88 -14.19
CA GLY A 103 -11.98 8.39 -13.39
C GLY A 103 -12.23 9.87 -13.63
N PHE A 104 -11.18 10.69 -13.69
CA PHE A 104 -11.27 12.12 -13.96
C PHE A 104 -11.76 12.45 -15.39
N ILE A 105 -11.32 11.70 -16.40
CA ILE A 105 -11.74 11.90 -17.80
C ILE A 105 -13.18 11.44 -18.03
N PHE A 106 -13.59 10.35 -17.38
CA PHE A 106 -14.90 9.73 -17.56
C PHE A 106 -15.95 10.22 -16.55
N ASP A 107 -15.60 11.13 -15.64
CA ASP A 107 -16.52 11.71 -14.66
C ASP A 107 -17.63 12.52 -15.38
N PRO A 108 -18.88 12.02 -15.43
CA PRO A 108 -19.96 12.67 -16.16
C PRO A 108 -20.58 13.83 -15.37
N PHE A 109 -20.15 14.07 -14.12
CA PHE A 109 -20.69 15.09 -13.22
C PHE A 109 -19.71 16.26 -12.97
N GLY A 110 -18.45 16.14 -13.40
CA GLY A 110 -17.42 17.14 -13.19
C GLY A 110 -17.33 18.17 -14.33
N ASN A 111 -17.43 19.45 -14.01
CA ASN A 111 -17.17 20.54 -14.97
C ASN A 111 -15.64 20.78 -15.19
N GLN A 112 -14.88 19.69 -15.25
CA GLN A 112 -13.41 19.66 -15.15
C GLN A 112 -12.72 20.30 -16.37
N TRP A 113 -13.41 20.27 -17.52
CA TRP A 113 -12.92 20.76 -18.81
C TRP A 113 -12.76 22.28 -18.88
N GLU A 114 -13.49 23.02 -18.03
CA GLU A 114 -13.39 24.49 -17.92
C GLU A 114 -12.35 24.92 -16.86
N ALA A 115 -12.08 24.07 -15.86
CA ALA A 115 -11.21 24.40 -14.72
C ALA A 115 -9.72 24.03 -14.93
N PHE A 116 -9.42 23.02 -15.77
CA PHE A 116 -8.05 22.53 -15.97
C PHE A 116 -7.64 22.54 -17.45
N SER A 117 -6.71 23.44 -17.80
CA SER A 117 -5.99 23.38 -19.08
C SER A 117 -5.30 22.03 -19.25
N GLY A 118 -5.29 21.46 -20.47
CA GLY A 118 -4.72 20.13 -20.74
C GLY A 118 -3.27 19.95 -20.26
N TRP A 119 -2.47 21.01 -20.24
CA TRP A 119 -1.11 20.98 -19.68
C TRP A 119 -1.09 20.76 -18.17
N LYS A 120 -2.07 21.29 -17.44
CA LYS A 120 -2.21 21.15 -15.99
C LYS A 120 -2.55 19.71 -15.61
N MET A 121 -3.31 19.00 -16.44
CA MET A 121 -3.55 17.55 -16.27
C MET A 121 -2.29 16.72 -16.48
N VAL A 122 -1.48 17.05 -17.49
CA VAL A 122 -0.19 16.38 -17.74
C VAL A 122 0.76 16.62 -16.55
N LEU A 123 0.85 17.86 -16.06
CA LEU A 123 1.64 18.17 -14.88
C LEU A 123 1.18 17.42 -13.63
N LEU A 124 -0.13 17.31 -13.39
CA LEU A 124 -0.69 16.55 -12.26
C LEU A 124 -0.37 15.06 -12.36
N PHE A 125 -0.42 14.49 -13.57
CA PHE A 125 -0.05 13.10 -13.80
C PHE A 125 1.42 12.84 -13.47
N PHE A 126 2.32 13.68 -13.97
CA PHE A 126 3.76 13.56 -13.69
C PHE A 126 4.13 13.89 -12.25
N ALA A 127 3.38 14.77 -11.57
CA ALA A 127 3.59 15.06 -10.15
C ALA A 127 3.12 13.93 -9.21
N SER A 128 2.26 13.04 -9.70
CA SER A 128 1.73 11.90 -8.93
C SER A 128 2.61 10.63 -9.01
N ILE A 129 3.51 10.55 -9.99
CA ILE A 129 4.49 9.46 -10.16
C ILE A 129 5.81 9.82 -9.46
#